data_AF-A0A662H6E9-F1
#
_entry.id   AF-A0A662H6E9-F1
#
_cell.length_a   1.000
_cell.length_b   1.000
_cell.length_c   1.000
_cell.angle_alpha   90.00
_cell.angle_beta   90.00
_cell.angle_gamma   90.00
#
_symmetry.space_group_name_H-M   'P 1'
#
loop_
_entity.id
_entity.type
_entity.pdbx_description
1 polymer ?
#
loop_
_entity_poly.entity_id
_entity_poly.type
_entity_poly.pdbx_seq_one_letter_code
_entity_poly.pdbx_strand_id
1 'polypeptide(L)' 'MRSFREWKAVTISRLLELERKYRDNKGALETIDVILSKLEYAKARDLASVLMLFHHGSKVVPELLDL' A
#
# COMPACT_ATOMS: atom_id res chain seq x y z
N MET A 1 -11.86 16.17 -4.00
CA MET A 1 -11.42 15.02 -3.18
C MET A 1 -11.83 13.75 -3.90
N ARG A 2 -10.92 12.80 -4.13
CA ARG A 2 -11.31 11.47 -4.61
C ARG A 2 -12.10 10.75 -3.52
N SER A 3 -13.05 9.90 -3.90
CA SER A 3 -13.73 9.04 -2.92
C SER A 3 -12.75 8.04 -2.32
N PHE A 4 -13.02 7.53 -1.11
CA PHE A 4 -12.18 6.47 -0.51
C PHE A 4 -12.05 5.25 -1.44
N ARG A 5 -13.11 4.91 -2.19
CA ARG A 5 -13.10 3.82 -3.16
C ARG A 5 -12.15 4.09 -4.32
N GLU A 6 -12.17 5.29 -4.88
CA GLU A 6 -11.26 5.70 -5.95
C GLU A 6 -9.81 5.73 -5.49
N TRP A 7 -9.55 6.31 -4.30
CA TRP A 7 -8.22 6.29 -3.71
C TRP A 7 -7.72 4.84 -3.55
N LYS A 8 -8.50 3.97 -2.91
CA LYS A 8 -8.15 2.57 -2.69
C LYS A 8 -7.84 1.82 -4.00
N ALA A 9 -8.64 2.03 -5.05
CA ALA A 9 -8.39 1.40 -6.35
C ALA A 9 -7.07 1.86 -6.98
N VAL A 10 -6.80 3.18 -6.96
CA VAL A 10 -5.53 3.74 -7.47
C VAL A 10 -4.33 3.25 -6.66
N THR A 11 -4.46 3.23 -5.33
CA THR A 11 -3.40 2.78 -4.43
C THR A 11 -3.09 1.30 -4.62
N ILE A 12 -4.10 0.44 -4.77
CA ILE A 12 -3.89 -0.99 -5.10
C ILE A 12 -3.15 -1.14 -6.44
N SER A 13 -3.55 -0.37 -7.47
CA SER A 13 -2.86 -0.41 -8.77
C SER A 13 -1.38 -0.07 -8.64
N ARG A 14 -1.04 0.98 -7.87
CA ARG A 14 0.36 1.38 -7.64
C ARG A 14 1.13 0.34 -6.82
N LEU A 15 0.50 -0.30 -5.84
CA LEU A 15 1.14 -1.37 -5.06
C LEU A 15 1.50 -2.58 -5.94
N LEU A 16 0.64 -2.94 -6.89
CA LEU A 16 0.95 -4.00 -7.87
C LEU A 16 2.09 -3.61 -8.82
N GLU A 17 2.24 -2.32 -9.15
CA GLU A 17 3.40 -1.83 -9.90
C GLU A 17 4.70 -1.93 -9.06
N LEU A 18 4.62 -1.57 -7.77
CA LEU A 18 5.73 -1.70 -6.84
C LEU A 18 6.12 -3.17 -6.63
N GLU A 19 5.15 -4.08 -6.56
CA GLU A 19 5.40 -5.52 -6.47
C GLU A 19 6.28 -6.00 -7.63
N ARG A 20 5.96 -5.57 -8.86
CA ARG A 20 6.77 -5.87 -10.05
C ARG A 20 8.15 -5.25 -9.98
N LYS A 21 8.26 -4.02 -9.51
CA LYS A 21 9.54 -3.30 -9.35
C LYS A 21 10.45 -4.00 -8.33
N TYR A 22 9.88 -4.52 -7.25
CA TYR A 22 10.58 -5.15 -6.14
C TYR A 22 10.60 -6.69 -6.21
N ARG A 23 10.35 -7.28 -7.39
CA ARG A 23 10.26 -8.74 -7.63
C ARG A 23 11.39 -9.59 -7.05
N ASP A 24 12.59 -9.04 -6.89
CA ASP A 24 13.76 -9.76 -6.38
C ASP A 24 14.13 -9.34 -4.94
N ASN A 25 13.32 -8.49 -4.29
CA ASN A 25 13.47 -8.06 -2.90
C ASN A 25 12.37 -8.66 -2.04
N LYS A 26 12.68 -9.78 -1.37
CA LYS A 26 11.75 -10.52 -0.53
C LYS A 26 11.08 -9.67 0.55
N GLY A 27 11.82 -8.79 1.23
CA GLY A 27 11.27 -7.96 2.31
C GLY A 27 10.30 -6.89 1.79
N ALA A 28 10.56 -6.34 0.60
CA ALA A 28 9.66 -5.42 -0.06
C ALA A 28 8.37 -6.12 -0.52
N LEU A 29 8.48 -7.32 -1.10
CA LEU A 29 7.31 -8.11 -1.50
C LEU A 29 6.42 -8.47 -0.31
N GLU A 30 7.00 -8.99 0.78
CA GLU A 30 6.24 -9.29 2.00
C GLU A 30 5.53 -8.04 2.56
N THR A 31 6.21 -6.89 2.52
CA THR A 31 5.62 -5.61 2.94
C THR A 31 4.43 -5.21 2.06
N ILE A 32 4.58 -5.32 0.74
CA ILE A 32 3.54 -4.98 -0.23
C ILE A 32 2.34 -5.92 -0.09
N ASP A 33 2.55 -7.22 0.08
CA ASP A 33 1.49 -8.22 0.25
C ASP A 33 0.66 -7.98 1.51
N VAL A 34 1.32 -7.65 2.63
CA VAL A 34 0.63 -7.30 3.88
C VAL A 34 -0.24 -6.06 3.68
N ILE A 35 0.27 -5.05 2.97
CA ILE A 35 -0.47 -3.82 2.68
C ILE A 35 -1.67 -4.09 1.77
N LEU A 36 -1.49 -4.87 0.70
CA LEU A 36 -2.56 -5.25 -0.22
C LEU A 36 -3.68 -5.99 0.51
N SER A 37 -3.32 -6.98 1.33
CA SER A 37 -4.26 -7.74 2.16
C SER A 37 -5.04 -6.83 3.11
N LYS A 38 -4.38 -5.85 3.75
CA LYS A 38 -5.06 -4.91 4.64
C LYS A 38 -5.99 -3.97 3.87
N LEU A 39 -5.55 -3.48 2.73
CA LEU A 39 -6.31 -2.57 1.88
C LEU A 39 -7.57 -3.25 1.33
N GLU A 40 -7.51 -4.52 0.93
CA GLU A 40 -8.63 -5.28 0.37
C GLU A 40 -9.89 -5.17 1.23
N TYR A 41 -9.74 -5.22 2.56
CA TYR A 41 -10.86 -5.15 3.52
C TYR A 41 -11.04 -3.77 4.17
N ALA A 42 -10.14 -2.82 3.93
CA ALA A 42 -10.20 -1.49 4.54
C ALA A 42 -11.45 -0.70 4.11
N LYS A 43 -12.03 0.01 5.09
CA LYS A 43 -13.09 1.01 4.93
C LYS A 43 -12.55 2.40 5.25
N ALA A 44 -13.33 3.45 4.96
CA ALA A 44 -12.91 4.83 5.16
C ALA A 44 -12.44 5.14 6.61
N ARG A 45 -13.09 4.53 7.61
CA ARG A 45 -12.69 4.67 9.03
C ARG A 45 -11.31 4.10 9.35
N ASP A 46 -10.80 3.19 8.53
CA ASP A 46 -9.52 2.51 8.74
C ASP A 46 -8.36 3.29 8.11
N LEU A 47 -8.63 4.40 7.40
CA LEU A 47 -7.65 5.17 6.63
C LEU A 47 -6.42 5.53 7.47
N ALA A 48 -6.61 6.03 8.70
CA ALA A 48 -5.48 6.37 9.58
C ALA A 48 -4.56 5.17 9.85
N SER A 49 -5.13 3.98 10.07
CA SER A 49 -4.35 2.76 10.29
C SER A 49 -3.60 2.31 9.03
N VAL A 50 -4.19 2.51 7.86
CA VAL A 50 -3.55 2.22 6.57
C VAL A 50 -2.38 3.17 6.32
N LEU A 51 -2.54 4.46 6.59
CA LEU A 51 -1.46 5.45 6.47
C LEU A 51 -0.29 5.15 7.41
N MET A 52 -0.57 4.69 8.64
CA MET A 52 0.47 4.23 9.56
C MET A 52 1.21 3.00 9.01
N LEU A 53 0.49 2.08 8.37
CA LEU A 53 1.10 0.92 7.72
C LEU A 53 2.01 1.34 6.57
N PHE A 54 1.62 2.33 5.76
CA PHE A 54 2.44 2.87 4.68
C PHE A 54 3.71 3.52 5.24
N HIS A 55 3.57 4.32 6.30
CA HIS A 55 4.72 4.94 6.98
C HIS A 55 5.71 3.91 7.53
N HIS A 56 5.24 2.78 8.06
CA HIS A 56 6.14 1.72 8.51
C HIS A 56 6.78 0.95 7.37
N GLY A 57 5.99 0.61 6.34
CA GLY A 57 6.48 -0.07 5.15
C GLY A 57 7.48 0.75 4.35
N SER A 58 7.42 2.08 4.43
CA SER A 58 8.31 2.97 3.66
C SER A 58 9.79 2.85 4.03
N LYS A 59 10.10 2.24 5.18
CA LYS A 59 11.46 1.87 5.56
C LYS A 59 12.08 0.83 4.61
N VAL A 60 11.23 0.06 3.91
CA VAL A 60 11.61 -1.00 2.98
C VAL A 60 11.21 -0.65 1.55
N VAL A 61 10.06 0.01 1.37
CA VAL A 61 9.50 0.44 0.08
C VAL A 61 9.20 1.95 0.12
N PRO A 62 10.20 2.82 -0.11
CA PRO A 62 10.09 4.27 0.11
C PRO A 62 8.90 4.96 -0.57
N GLU A 63 8.50 4.47 -1.74
CA GLU A 63 7.40 5.00 -2.56
C GLU A 63 6.03 4.90 -1.89
N LEU A 64 5.90 4.13 -0.81
CA LEU A 64 4.67 4.06 -0.01
C LEU A 64 4.28 5.43 0.59
N LEU A 65 5.22 6.37 0.74
CA LEU A 65 4.94 7.73 1.18
C LEU A 65 4.28 8.60 0.10
N ASP A 66 4.33 8.18 -1.17
CA ASP A 66 3.79 8.91 -2.32
C ASP A 66 2.39 8.41 -2.75
N LEU A 67 1.81 7.47 -1.98
CA LEU A 67 0.51 6.82 -2.22
C LEU A 67 -0.65 7.46 -1.44
#